data_AF-A0A089L7H5-F1
#
_entry.id   AF-A0A089L7H5-F1
#
_cell.length_a   1.000
_cell.length_b   1.000
_cell.length_c   1.000
_cell.angle_alpha   90.00
_cell.angle_beta   90.00
_cell.angle_gamma   90.00
#
_symmetry.space_group_name_H-M   'P 1'
#
loop_
_entity.id
_entity.type
_entity.pdbx_description
1 polymer ?
#
loop_
_entity_poly.entity_id
_entity_poly.type
_entity_poly.pdbx_seq_one_letter_code
_entity_poly.pdbx_strand_id
1 'polypeptide(L)'
;MKLTVYTRLPNQDYTASLSNSVHLACADDSGEFQPLNRNYGLLFAMATVDEDDVIHEKGLKNPYVFPTSGGTFGIVAVRVDALGEEDDESRGQILLWTSPDLISFEYQGLVPLDRERYVQEAVCGFDSTSGQYEIRWQDNDGCWYVNRLADLRKPELISPPEPAEPIAVERSAQPLPGTRPGNEITVDYAIGHRVQRAWTPVHNTGIRVAEQVSVRSADELITVRATAVYSDGSTADKQVAWDTEGIDFTVPGTYTVHGKVVTHDLPFPLASGYADPVILPWNGRYYFLATNDNVGDIGIYVRVADTLLGLFAPGFQEAVILDLNEELNFIQTFWAPEFHLIGGELYILFAVGGKVWGPQCHLMKLNQGGDIMNAADWSTPVRVRRMDGTPLTENGITLDMTYFKADETSCVVWSYRKGIGTPLDTGSMLYIATVNEADPAVLTSEPVLLSRPLLGWENVQGTINNEGPYPLITDDTVYIAYSGGAATGYTYAVGWLSIPRGGDYLDAGAWSKAGTPALSYYSLEEIYGPGHNSFFQDVDGTVLVLYHGEEQLVKHGTRCSAMHRVHFNSEGRPLLDVANERDVHPDYADCVIQVTVQSI
;
A
#
# COMPACT_ATOMS: atom_id res chain seq x y z
N MET A 1 -19.96 -6.53 22.07
CA MET A 1 -20.14 -5.90 20.75
C MET A 1 -20.38 -7.01 19.73
N LYS A 2 -21.29 -6.82 18.76
CA LYS A 2 -21.51 -7.83 17.70
C LYS A 2 -20.60 -7.54 16.51
N LEU A 3 -20.08 -8.62 15.92
CA LEU A 3 -19.31 -8.63 14.68
C LEU A 3 -19.99 -9.59 13.71
N THR A 4 -19.96 -9.25 12.42
CA THR A 4 -20.42 -10.15 11.36
C THR A 4 -19.35 -10.26 10.28
N VAL A 5 -19.27 -11.44 9.65
CA VAL A 5 -18.45 -11.66 8.46
C VAL A 5 -19.35 -11.82 7.26
N TYR A 6 -18.87 -11.44 6.08
CA TYR A 6 -19.63 -11.56 4.85
C TYR A 6 -18.70 -11.54 3.63
N THR A 7 -19.25 -11.87 2.46
CA THR A 7 -18.67 -11.49 1.16
C THR A 7 -19.59 -10.47 0.50
N ARG A 8 -19.08 -9.70 -0.47
CA ARG A 8 -19.92 -8.77 -1.24
C ARG A 8 -20.52 -9.44 -2.48
N LEU A 9 -21.62 -8.92 -2.98
CA LEU A 9 -22.05 -9.19 -4.35
C LEU A 9 -21.21 -8.32 -5.29
N PRO A 10 -20.63 -8.89 -6.36
CA PRO A 10 -19.89 -8.10 -7.33
C PRO A 10 -20.82 -7.11 -8.04
N ASN A 11 -20.28 -5.96 -8.40
CA ASN A 11 -20.96 -4.94 -9.20
C ASN A 11 -19.97 -4.33 -10.22
N GLN A 12 -20.37 -3.26 -10.90
CA GLN A 12 -19.55 -2.61 -11.93
C GLN A 12 -18.20 -2.08 -11.40
N ASP A 13 -18.19 -1.59 -10.15
CA ASP A 13 -17.06 -0.87 -9.55
C ASP A 13 -16.32 -1.73 -8.51
N TYR A 14 -16.87 -2.90 -8.18
CA TYR A 14 -16.31 -3.84 -7.23
C TYR A 14 -16.43 -5.27 -7.78
N THR A 15 -15.36 -5.70 -8.45
CA THR A 15 -15.29 -6.94 -9.23
C THR A 15 -15.35 -8.21 -8.38
N ALA A 16 -15.52 -9.37 -9.05
CA ALA A 16 -15.50 -10.68 -8.38
C ALA A 16 -14.19 -10.93 -7.59
N SER A 17 -13.03 -10.55 -8.14
CA SER A 17 -11.72 -10.67 -7.48
C SER A 17 -11.67 -9.91 -6.14
N LEU A 18 -12.43 -8.82 -6.03
CA LEU A 18 -12.55 -8.03 -4.78
C LEU A 18 -13.71 -8.48 -3.90
N SER A 19 -14.83 -8.92 -4.48
CA SER A 19 -16.06 -9.28 -3.75
C SER A 19 -16.01 -10.66 -3.11
N ASN A 20 -15.30 -11.59 -3.75
CA ASN A 20 -15.05 -12.95 -3.26
C ASN A 20 -13.87 -12.94 -2.26
N SER A 21 -13.99 -12.11 -1.24
CA SER A 21 -13.03 -11.93 -0.14
C SER A 21 -13.81 -11.80 1.17
N VAL A 22 -13.12 -11.98 2.31
CA VAL A 22 -13.74 -11.78 3.62
C VAL A 22 -13.88 -10.29 3.89
N HIS A 23 -15.07 -9.87 4.28
CA HIS A 23 -15.36 -8.57 4.85
C HIS A 23 -15.83 -8.72 6.30
N LEU A 24 -15.64 -7.67 7.10
CA LEU A 24 -16.08 -7.60 8.49
C LEU A 24 -16.93 -6.35 8.71
N ALA A 25 -17.90 -6.43 9.61
CA ALA A 25 -18.65 -5.28 10.09
C ALA A 25 -18.89 -5.36 11.60
N CYS A 26 -18.93 -4.19 12.23
CA CYS A 26 -19.14 -3.99 13.65
C CYS A 26 -20.54 -3.41 13.88
N ALA A 27 -21.32 -3.95 14.81
CA ALA A 27 -22.57 -3.32 15.21
C ALA A 27 -22.28 -2.09 16.09
N ASP A 28 -22.92 -0.97 15.79
CA ASP A 28 -22.92 0.22 16.63
C ASP A 28 -23.82 0.06 17.87
N ASP A 29 -23.92 1.13 18.68
CA ASP A 29 -24.73 1.13 19.91
C ASP A 29 -26.24 0.95 19.66
N SER A 30 -26.71 1.21 18.43
CA SER A 30 -28.09 0.98 17.99
C SER A 30 -28.32 -0.47 17.51
N GLY A 31 -27.24 -1.22 17.31
CA GLY A 31 -27.26 -2.59 16.79
C GLY A 31 -27.16 -2.66 15.26
N GLU A 32 -26.95 -1.54 14.57
CA GLU A 32 -26.78 -1.49 13.11
C GLU A 32 -25.31 -1.79 12.74
N PHE A 33 -25.10 -2.66 11.75
CA PHE A 33 -23.76 -3.02 11.31
C PHE A 33 -23.14 -1.93 10.42
N GLN A 34 -21.93 -1.51 10.81
CA GLN A 34 -21.08 -0.61 10.03
C GLN A 34 -19.93 -1.40 9.41
N PRO A 35 -19.74 -1.33 8.07
CA PRO A 35 -18.68 -2.06 7.39
C PRO A 35 -17.31 -1.53 7.81
N LEU A 36 -16.38 -2.45 8.07
CA LEU A 36 -14.99 -2.13 8.36
C LEU A 36 -14.16 -2.03 7.07
N ASN A 37 -12.98 -1.42 7.15
CA ASN A 37 -12.04 -1.24 6.04
C ASN A 37 -12.70 -0.60 4.80
N ARG A 38 -13.59 0.38 5.01
CA ARG A 38 -14.36 1.05 3.93
C ARG A 38 -15.14 0.07 3.05
N ASN A 39 -15.55 -1.07 3.62
CA ASN A 39 -16.19 -2.17 2.89
C ASN A 39 -15.31 -2.79 1.79
N TYR A 40 -14.00 -2.65 1.90
CA TYR A 40 -12.99 -3.33 1.07
C TYR A 40 -12.62 -4.68 1.68
N GLY A 41 -12.22 -5.63 0.84
CA GLY A 41 -11.83 -6.98 1.26
C GLY A 41 -10.68 -6.96 2.27
N LEU A 42 -10.76 -7.84 3.27
CA LEU A 42 -9.75 -7.98 4.34
C LEU A 42 -8.87 -9.21 4.12
N LEU A 43 -9.49 -10.35 3.78
CA LEU A 43 -8.79 -11.61 3.52
C LEU A 43 -9.15 -12.13 2.14
N PHE A 44 -8.14 -12.43 1.35
CA PHE A 44 -8.29 -12.92 -0.02
C PHE A 44 -7.82 -14.37 -0.09
N ALA A 45 -8.51 -15.18 -0.89
CA ALA A 45 -7.92 -16.44 -1.33
C ALA A 45 -6.73 -16.11 -2.24
N MET A 46 -5.57 -16.66 -1.93
CA MET A 46 -4.40 -16.46 -2.79
C MET A 46 -4.57 -17.23 -4.09
N ALA A 47 -4.22 -16.58 -5.20
CA ALA A 47 -4.06 -17.23 -6.49
C ALA A 47 -3.03 -18.36 -6.42
N THR A 48 -3.18 -19.37 -7.26
CA THR A 48 -2.20 -20.45 -7.43
C THR A 48 -1.28 -20.15 -8.61
N VAL A 49 -0.08 -20.73 -8.59
CA VAL A 49 0.91 -20.61 -9.68
C VAL A 49 1.20 -22.01 -10.19
N ASP A 50 1.06 -22.23 -11.49
CA ASP A 50 1.32 -23.53 -12.11
C ASP A 50 2.80 -23.76 -12.48
N GLU A 51 3.08 -24.89 -13.11
CA GLU A 51 4.44 -25.28 -13.52
C GLU A 51 5.03 -24.41 -14.66
N ASP A 52 4.16 -23.70 -15.40
CA ASP A 52 4.52 -22.78 -16.47
C ASP A 52 4.65 -21.33 -15.98
N ASP A 53 4.58 -21.12 -14.65
CA ASP A 53 4.68 -19.83 -13.97
C ASP A 53 3.46 -18.91 -14.17
N VAL A 54 2.31 -19.49 -14.55
CA VAL A 54 1.06 -18.76 -14.81
C VAL A 54 0.23 -18.66 -13.52
N ILE A 55 -0.33 -17.47 -13.29
CA ILE A 55 -1.16 -17.16 -12.12
C ILE A 55 -2.63 -17.49 -12.39
N HIS A 56 -3.23 -18.30 -11.53
CA HIS A 56 -4.64 -18.68 -11.57
C HIS A 56 -5.40 -18.00 -10.42
N GLU A 57 -6.21 -16.99 -10.77
CA GLU A 57 -7.06 -16.25 -9.84
C GLU A 57 -7.95 -17.19 -9.00
N LYS A 58 -8.07 -16.89 -7.70
CA LYS A 58 -8.96 -17.57 -6.76
C LYS A 58 -9.76 -16.55 -5.96
N GLY A 59 -10.92 -16.95 -5.48
CA GLY A 59 -11.75 -16.20 -4.54
C GLY A 59 -12.21 -17.06 -3.38
N LEU A 60 -13.10 -16.53 -2.54
CA LEU A 60 -13.80 -17.29 -1.52
C LEU A 60 -15.30 -16.93 -1.44
N LYS A 61 -16.08 -17.87 -0.90
CA LYS A 61 -17.49 -17.71 -0.55
C LYS A 61 -17.77 -18.26 0.85
N ASN A 62 -18.92 -17.86 1.41
CA ASN A 62 -19.47 -18.38 2.67
C ASN A 62 -18.46 -18.37 3.83
N PRO A 63 -17.87 -17.20 4.19
CA PRO A 63 -16.97 -17.12 5.33
C PRO A 63 -17.73 -17.36 6.64
N TYR A 64 -17.04 -17.99 7.59
CA TYR A 64 -17.53 -18.27 8.93
C TYR A 64 -16.46 -17.98 9.98
N VAL A 65 -16.75 -17.09 10.93
CA VAL A 65 -15.86 -16.76 12.07
C VAL A 65 -16.26 -17.53 13.32
N PHE A 66 -15.27 -17.96 14.09
CA PHE A 66 -15.50 -18.69 15.34
C PHE A 66 -14.45 -18.35 16.40
N PRO A 67 -14.82 -18.38 17.70
CA PRO A 67 -13.85 -18.28 18.78
C PRO A 67 -13.05 -19.58 18.90
N THR A 68 -11.78 -19.46 19.27
CA THR A 68 -10.92 -20.60 19.59
C THR A 68 -10.94 -20.91 21.09
N SER A 69 -10.39 -22.07 21.47
CA SER A 69 -10.22 -22.46 22.87
C SER A 69 -9.32 -21.50 23.68
N GLY A 70 -8.44 -20.75 23.02
CA GLY A 70 -7.48 -19.84 23.63
C GLY A 70 -7.96 -18.39 23.79
N GLY A 71 -9.24 -18.10 23.52
CA GLY A 71 -9.74 -16.72 23.51
C GLY A 71 -9.28 -15.93 22.28
N THR A 72 -8.87 -16.62 21.22
CA THR A 72 -8.55 -16.03 19.91
C THR A 72 -9.66 -16.37 18.91
N PHE A 73 -9.44 -16.14 17.62
CA PHE A 73 -10.43 -16.31 16.56
C PHE A 73 -9.89 -17.16 15.41
N GLY A 74 -10.81 -17.82 14.71
CA GLY A 74 -10.56 -18.44 13.42
C GLY A 74 -11.60 -18.02 12.40
N ILE A 75 -11.23 -18.03 11.12
CA ILE A 75 -12.15 -17.83 9.99
C ILE A 75 -11.94 -18.98 9.01
N VAL A 76 -13.02 -19.64 8.63
CA VAL A 76 -13.04 -20.58 7.50
C VAL A 76 -13.85 -20.02 6.34
N ALA A 77 -13.50 -20.41 5.11
CA ALA A 77 -14.28 -20.08 3.92
C ALA A 77 -14.10 -21.14 2.84
N VAL A 78 -15.08 -21.25 1.94
CA VAL A 78 -14.98 -22.12 0.76
C VAL A 78 -14.21 -21.38 -0.33
N ARG A 79 -13.13 -21.96 -0.86
CA ARG A 79 -12.40 -21.37 -1.99
C ARG A 79 -13.20 -21.57 -3.29
N VAL A 80 -13.15 -20.59 -4.17
CA VAL A 80 -13.79 -20.57 -5.49
C VAL A 80 -12.78 -20.16 -6.55
N ASP A 81 -13.09 -20.46 -7.81
CA ASP A 81 -12.27 -20.02 -8.94
C ASP A 81 -12.45 -18.50 -9.23
N ALA A 82 -11.82 -18.03 -10.29
CA ALA A 82 -11.90 -16.64 -10.74
C ALA A 82 -13.33 -16.16 -11.04
N LEU A 83 -14.23 -17.08 -11.42
CA LEU A 83 -15.63 -16.80 -11.75
C LEU A 83 -16.54 -16.86 -10.52
N GLY A 84 -16.02 -17.30 -9.36
CA GLY A 84 -16.80 -17.52 -8.16
C GLY A 84 -17.49 -18.89 -8.12
N GLU A 85 -17.09 -19.80 -9.01
CA GLU A 85 -17.60 -21.16 -9.13
C GLU A 85 -16.69 -22.15 -8.38
N GLU A 86 -17.01 -23.45 -8.48
CA GLU A 86 -16.22 -24.50 -7.84
C GLU A 86 -14.78 -24.52 -8.32
N ASP A 87 -13.84 -24.50 -7.37
CA ASP A 87 -12.42 -24.62 -7.65
C ASP A 87 -11.96 -26.08 -7.52
N ASP A 88 -11.63 -26.68 -8.66
CA ASP A 88 -11.14 -28.06 -8.74
C ASP A 88 -9.86 -28.31 -7.92
N GLU A 89 -8.98 -27.31 -7.81
CA GLU A 89 -7.73 -27.42 -7.05
C GLU A 89 -7.96 -27.51 -5.53
N SER A 90 -9.11 -27.07 -5.04
CA SER A 90 -9.51 -27.16 -3.62
C SER A 90 -10.74 -28.03 -3.40
N ARG A 91 -11.07 -28.93 -4.34
CA ARG A 91 -12.15 -29.89 -4.16
C ARG A 91 -12.01 -30.60 -2.80
N GLY A 92 -13.04 -30.48 -1.97
CA GLY A 92 -13.05 -31.09 -0.64
C GLY A 92 -12.31 -30.34 0.45
N GLN A 93 -11.88 -29.11 0.18
CA GLN A 93 -11.02 -28.35 1.07
C GLN A 93 -11.60 -26.96 1.33
N ILE A 94 -11.28 -26.39 2.48
CA ILE A 94 -11.66 -25.04 2.87
C ILE A 94 -10.45 -24.23 3.30
N LEU A 95 -10.51 -22.91 3.16
CA LEU A 95 -9.51 -21.98 3.65
C LEU A 95 -9.62 -21.86 5.18
N LEU A 96 -8.49 -21.71 5.87
CA LEU A 96 -8.43 -21.43 7.30
C LEU A 96 -7.46 -20.30 7.62
N TRP A 97 -7.96 -19.29 8.33
CA TRP A 97 -7.15 -18.27 8.99
C TRP A 97 -7.33 -18.35 10.50
N THR A 98 -6.27 -18.03 11.23
CA THR A 98 -6.33 -17.76 12.67
C THR A 98 -5.99 -16.31 12.95
N SER A 99 -6.55 -15.76 14.01
CA SER A 99 -6.31 -14.38 14.41
C SER A 99 -6.34 -14.24 15.93
N PRO A 100 -5.34 -13.59 16.55
CA PRO A 100 -5.39 -13.30 17.98
C PRO A 100 -6.47 -12.26 18.35
N ASP A 101 -6.84 -11.38 17.42
CA ASP A 101 -7.55 -10.12 17.75
C ASP A 101 -8.51 -9.60 16.66
N LEU A 102 -8.68 -10.30 15.54
CA LEU A 102 -9.40 -9.88 14.33
C LEU A 102 -8.80 -8.63 13.64
N ILE A 103 -7.53 -8.35 13.88
CA ILE A 103 -6.74 -7.27 13.26
C ILE A 103 -5.56 -7.89 12.51
N SER A 104 -4.83 -8.80 13.17
CA SER A 104 -3.76 -9.57 12.55
C SER A 104 -4.27 -10.96 12.16
N PHE A 105 -3.98 -11.42 10.96
CA PHE A 105 -4.44 -12.71 10.47
C PHE A 105 -3.26 -13.54 9.96
N GLU A 106 -3.29 -14.83 10.27
CA GLU A 106 -2.32 -15.82 9.82
C GLU A 106 -3.06 -16.88 9.01
N TYR A 107 -2.65 -17.06 7.75
CA TYR A 107 -3.22 -18.09 6.89
C TYR A 107 -2.61 -19.44 7.24
N GLN A 108 -3.45 -20.39 7.64
CA GLN A 108 -3.01 -21.74 8.03
C GLN A 108 -2.99 -22.72 6.86
N GLY A 109 -3.54 -22.35 5.71
CA GLY A 109 -3.61 -23.21 4.53
C GLY A 109 -5.02 -23.75 4.26
N LEU A 110 -5.07 -24.76 3.39
CA LEU A 110 -6.28 -25.51 3.08
C LEU A 110 -6.48 -26.66 4.08
N VAL A 111 -7.70 -26.82 4.57
CA VAL A 111 -8.13 -27.92 5.43
C VAL A 111 -8.78 -29.01 4.57
N PRO A 112 -8.18 -30.21 4.44
CA PRO A 112 -8.69 -31.26 3.56
C PRO A 112 -9.81 -32.08 4.22
N LEU A 113 -11.05 -31.64 4.08
CA LEU A 113 -12.23 -32.28 4.68
C LEU A 113 -12.57 -33.62 4.02
N ASP A 114 -12.66 -33.61 2.68
CA ASP A 114 -12.99 -34.81 1.88
C ASP A 114 -12.68 -34.61 0.40
N ARG A 115 -11.63 -35.28 -0.11
CA ARG A 115 -11.13 -35.07 -1.48
C ARG A 115 -12.08 -35.50 -2.61
N GLU A 116 -13.22 -36.12 -2.29
CA GLU A 116 -14.18 -36.61 -3.29
C GLU A 116 -15.32 -35.63 -3.58
N ARG A 117 -15.66 -34.75 -2.63
CA ARG A 117 -16.88 -33.91 -2.68
C ARG A 117 -16.52 -32.43 -2.67
N TYR A 118 -17.35 -31.60 -3.31
CA TYR A 118 -17.23 -30.15 -3.10
C TYR A 118 -17.89 -29.74 -1.81
N VAL A 119 -17.35 -28.69 -1.21
CA VAL A 119 -17.87 -28.08 0.01
C VAL A 119 -18.72 -26.88 -0.40
N GLN A 120 -20.00 -26.88 -0.03
CA GLN A 120 -20.89 -25.76 -0.28
C GLN A 120 -20.86 -24.75 0.88
N GLU A 121 -20.81 -25.24 2.12
CA GLU A 121 -20.81 -24.44 3.34
C GLU A 121 -20.05 -25.18 4.44
N ALA A 122 -19.36 -24.44 5.31
CA ALA A 122 -18.66 -25.01 6.46
C ALA A 122 -18.79 -24.09 7.69
N VAL A 123 -18.95 -24.71 8.85
CA VAL A 123 -18.93 -24.06 10.17
C VAL A 123 -17.91 -24.76 11.05
N CYS A 124 -17.33 -24.00 11.98
CA CYS A 124 -16.33 -24.54 12.90
C CYS A 124 -16.64 -24.11 14.33
N GLY A 125 -16.52 -25.04 15.28
CA GLY A 125 -16.68 -24.76 16.70
C GLY A 125 -15.74 -25.61 17.55
N PHE A 126 -15.31 -25.08 18.68
CA PHE A 126 -14.51 -25.84 19.64
C PHE A 126 -15.41 -26.63 20.59
N ASP A 127 -15.27 -27.96 20.60
CA ASP A 127 -15.90 -28.83 21.58
C ASP A 127 -14.99 -28.97 22.81
N SER A 128 -15.41 -28.37 23.91
CA SER A 128 -14.69 -28.43 25.19
C SER A 128 -14.65 -29.81 25.83
N THR A 129 -15.53 -30.73 25.41
CA THR A 129 -15.58 -32.10 25.94
C THR A 129 -14.49 -32.96 25.33
N SER A 130 -14.35 -32.93 24.00
CA SER A 130 -13.29 -33.66 23.28
C SER A 130 -11.96 -32.90 23.23
N GLY A 131 -11.98 -31.58 23.44
CA GLY A 131 -10.81 -30.72 23.28
C GLY A 131 -10.42 -30.53 21.81
N GLN A 132 -11.35 -30.69 20.87
CA GLN A 132 -11.13 -30.63 19.43
C GLN A 132 -12.04 -29.59 18.77
N TYR A 133 -11.62 -29.11 17.61
CA TYR A 133 -12.46 -28.31 16.73
C TYR A 133 -13.29 -29.25 15.85
N GLU A 134 -14.61 -29.10 15.89
CA GLU A 134 -15.53 -29.76 14.96
C GLU A 134 -15.79 -28.84 13.78
N ILE A 135 -15.42 -29.29 12.57
CA ILE A 135 -15.76 -28.63 11.32
C ILE A 135 -16.93 -29.40 10.70
N ARG A 136 -18.11 -28.80 10.72
CA ARG A 136 -19.31 -29.35 10.09
C ARG A 136 -19.53 -28.68 8.76
N TRP A 137 -19.79 -29.47 7.72
CA TRP A 137 -19.88 -28.94 6.37
C TRP A 137 -20.92 -29.67 5.55
N GLN A 138 -21.44 -28.97 4.56
CA GLN A 138 -22.45 -29.46 3.63
C GLN A 138 -21.83 -29.63 2.25
N ASP A 139 -22.09 -30.76 1.59
CA ASP A 139 -21.78 -30.93 0.17
C ASP A 139 -22.85 -30.32 -0.74
N ASN A 140 -22.63 -30.36 -2.06
CA ASN A 140 -23.59 -29.84 -3.04
C ASN A 140 -24.90 -30.64 -3.13
N ASP A 141 -24.90 -31.90 -2.68
CA ASP A 141 -26.10 -32.75 -2.64
C ASP A 141 -26.93 -32.51 -1.36
N GLY A 142 -26.44 -31.63 -0.47
CA GLY A 142 -27.09 -31.25 0.76
C GLY A 142 -26.79 -32.18 1.93
N CYS A 143 -25.88 -33.15 1.78
CA CYS A 143 -25.47 -34.05 2.85
C CYS A 143 -24.48 -33.35 3.78
N TRP A 144 -24.58 -33.65 5.07
CA TRP A 144 -23.76 -33.05 6.12
C TRP A 144 -22.75 -34.03 6.68
N TYR A 145 -21.55 -33.51 6.93
CA TYR A 145 -20.45 -34.26 7.53
C TYR A 145 -19.78 -33.45 8.63
N VAL A 146 -19.03 -34.14 9.48
CA VAL A 146 -18.18 -33.55 10.50
C VAL A 146 -16.77 -34.12 10.40
N ASN A 147 -15.79 -33.24 10.48
CA ASN A 147 -14.39 -33.58 10.67
C ASN A 147 -13.89 -32.96 11.98
N ARG A 148 -12.85 -33.52 12.57
CA ARG A 148 -12.28 -33.07 13.84
C ARG A 148 -10.82 -32.73 13.69
N LEU A 149 -10.42 -31.59 14.24
CA LEU A 149 -9.06 -31.10 14.20
C LEU A 149 -8.60 -30.72 15.61
N ALA A 150 -7.43 -31.19 16.03
CA ALA A 150 -6.89 -30.88 17.36
C ALA A 150 -6.13 -29.54 17.40
N ASP A 151 -5.46 -29.17 16.30
CA ASP A 151 -4.61 -28.01 16.19
C ASP A 151 -4.88 -27.29 14.86
N LEU A 152 -5.39 -26.06 14.93
CA LEU A 152 -5.70 -25.25 13.75
C LEU A 152 -4.45 -24.92 12.90
N ARG A 153 -3.25 -25.05 13.47
CA ARG A 153 -1.98 -24.83 12.75
C ARG A 153 -1.47 -26.05 12.00
N LYS A 154 -2.19 -27.17 12.11
CA LYS A 154 -1.85 -28.44 11.45
C LYS A 154 -3.07 -28.97 10.69
N PRO A 155 -3.60 -28.19 9.73
CA PRO A 155 -4.84 -28.53 9.03
C PRO A 155 -4.77 -29.90 8.34
N GLU A 156 -3.58 -30.37 7.98
CA GLU A 156 -3.33 -31.68 7.38
C GLU A 156 -3.64 -32.88 8.31
N LEU A 157 -3.74 -32.66 9.62
CA LEU A 157 -4.01 -33.69 10.62
C LEU A 157 -5.51 -33.84 10.95
N ILE A 158 -6.38 -33.26 10.13
CA ILE A 158 -7.83 -33.37 10.30
C ILE A 158 -8.31 -34.82 10.16
N SER A 159 -9.31 -35.21 10.96
CA SER A 159 -9.91 -36.54 10.89
C SER A 159 -10.62 -36.78 9.54
N PRO A 160 -10.86 -38.04 9.15
CA PRO A 160 -11.81 -38.36 8.08
C PRO A 160 -13.21 -37.80 8.34
N PRO A 161 -14.02 -37.59 7.29
CA PRO A 161 -15.39 -37.09 7.41
C PRO A 161 -16.32 -38.18 7.96
N GLU A 162 -17.20 -37.80 8.89
CA GLU A 162 -18.28 -38.65 9.41
C GLU A 162 -19.64 -38.03 9.08
N PRO A 163 -20.68 -38.80 8.72
CA PRO A 163 -22.03 -38.25 8.54
C PRO A 163 -22.50 -37.48 9.79
N ALA A 164 -23.08 -36.30 9.57
CA ALA A 164 -23.56 -35.43 10.63
C ALA A 164 -25.01 -35.00 10.38
N GLU A 165 -25.69 -34.60 11.46
CA GLU A 165 -27.00 -33.96 11.36
C GLU A 165 -26.86 -32.56 10.75
N PRO A 166 -27.83 -32.11 9.93
CA PRO A 166 -27.85 -30.76 9.39
C PRO A 166 -27.76 -29.70 10.49
N ILE A 167 -26.94 -28.67 10.26
CA ILE A 167 -26.85 -27.51 11.14
C ILE A 167 -27.21 -26.25 10.37
N ALA A 168 -28.07 -25.42 10.96
CA ALA A 168 -28.40 -24.12 10.40
C ALA A 168 -27.27 -23.13 10.72
N VAL A 169 -26.74 -22.46 9.71
CA VAL A 169 -25.81 -21.35 9.92
C VAL A 169 -26.60 -20.12 10.36
N GLU A 170 -26.36 -19.67 11.58
CA GLU A 170 -26.96 -18.44 12.10
C GLU A 170 -26.36 -17.23 11.37
N ARG A 171 -27.13 -16.67 10.44
CA ARG A 171 -26.76 -15.48 9.67
C ARG A 171 -27.39 -14.23 10.27
N SER A 172 -26.84 -13.08 9.92
CA SER A 172 -27.37 -11.80 10.41
C SER A 172 -28.85 -11.61 10.08
N ALA A 173 -29.64 -11.23 11.07
CA ALA A 173 -31.05 -10.87 10.87
C ALA A 173 -31.22 -9.55 10.10
N GLN A 174 -30.17 -8.72 10.05
CA GLN A 174 -30.12 -7.44 9.34
C GLN A 174 -28.84 -7.40 8.49
N PRO A 175 -28.79 -8.18 7.40
CA PRO A 175 -27.60 -8.23 6.57
C PRO A 175 -27.37 -6.89 5.88
N LEU A 176 -26.10 -6.53 5.72
CA LEU A 176 -25.69 -5.35 4.96
C LEU A 176 -26.20 -5.44 3.51
N PRO A 177 -26.73 -4.35 2.93
CA PRO A 177 -27.16 -4.33 1.53
C PRO A 177 -26.05 -4.74 0.56
N GLY A 178 -26.38 -5.53 -0.47
CA GLY A 178 -25.41 -5.94 -1.49
C GLY A 178 -24.38 -6.95 -1.01
N THR A 179 -24.67 -7.73 0.04
CA THR A 179 -23.77 -8.74 0.61
C THR A 179 -24.36 -10.15 0.56
N ARG A 180 -23.48 -11.15 0.69
CA ARG A 180 -23.84 -12.51 1.06
C ARG A 180 -23.41 -12.69 2.53
N PRO A 181 -24.35 -12.70 3.49
CA PRO A 181 -24.01 -12.67 4.91
C PRO A 181 -23.38 -13.99 5.35
N GLY A 182 -22.28 -13.95 6.09
CA GLY A 182 -21.78 -15.08 6.87
C GLY A 182 -22.51 -15.17 8.21
N ASN A 183 -21.78 -15.56 9.27
CA ASN A 183 -22.31 -15.62 10.63
C ASN A 183 -21.97 -14.37 11.47
N GLU A 184 -22.66 -14.26 12.61
CA GLU A 184 -22.38 -13.28 13.66
C GLU A 184 -21.66 -13.91 14.85
N ILE A 185 -20.78 -13.15 15.49
CA ILE A 185 -20.25 -13.47 16.83
C ILE A 185 -20.40 -12.28 17.77
N THR A 186 -20.46 -12.57 19.06
CA THR A 186 -20.35 -11.55 20.11
C THR A 186 -18.96 -11.59 20.71
N VAL A 187 -18.30 -10.44 20.75
CA VAL A 187 -17.00 -10.26 21.40
C VAL A 187 -17.10 -9.30 22.58
N ASP A 188 -16.13 -9.39 23.47
CA ASP A 188 -15.94 -8.40 24.53
C ASP A 188 -15.85 -7.00 23.95
N TYR A 189 -16.42 -6.03 24.67
CA TYR A 189 -16.45 -4.63 24.24
C TYR A 189 -15.05 -4.09 23.90
N ALA A 190 -14.05 -4.44 24.71
CA ALA A 190 -12.66 -4.03 24.50
C ALA A 190 -12.06 -4.60 23.20
N ILE A 191 -12.38 -5.84 22.83
CA ILE A 191 -11.93 -6.45 21.57
C ILE A 191 -12.62 -5.77 20.39
N GLY A 192 -13.95 -5.67 20.43
CA GLY A 192 -14.73 -5.06 19.35
C GLY A 192 -14.32 -3.61 19.07
N HIS A 193 -14.06 -2.81 20.11
CA HIS A 193 -13.58 -1.45 19.95
C HIS A 193 -12.16 -1.37 19.37
N ARG A 194 -11.27 -2.32 19.69
CA ARG A 194 -9.94 -2.39 19.04
C ARG A 194 -10.06 -2.72 17.55
N VAL A 195 -10.90 -3.70 17.21
CA VAL A 195 -11.18 -4.08 15.82
C VAL A 195 -11.74 -2.89 15.04
N GLN A 196 -12.74 -2.20 15.60
CA GLN A 196 -13.32 -1.01 14.98
C GLN A 196 -12.27 0.09 14.78
N ARG A 197 -11.43 0.37 15.78
CA ARG A 197 -10.38 1.40 15.67
C ARG A 197 -9.30 1.03 14.64
N ALA A 198 -8.94 -0.25 14.53
CA ALA A 198 -7.91 -0.70 13.58
C ALA A 198 -8.38 -0.66 12.12
N TRP A 199 -9.68 -0.87 11.87
CA TRP A 199 -10.24 -0.95 10.52
C TRP A 199 -11.10 0.24 10.12
N THR A 200 -11.23 1.26 10.99
CA THR A 200 -11.84 2.54 10.66
C THR A 200 -10.74 3.54 10.35
N PRO A 201 -10.89 4.39 9.31
CA PRO A 201 -9.84 5.33 8.96
C PRO A 201 -9.51 6.32 10.07
N VAL A 202 -8.22 6.55 10.29
CA VAL A 202 -7.71 7.52 11.26
C VAL A 202 -8.09 8.93 10.81
N HIS A 203 -8.50 9.76 11.78
CA HIS A 203 -8.89 11.15 11.54
C HIS A 203 -8.50 12.04 12.73
N ASN A 204 -8.27 13.31 12.44
CA ASN A 204 -7.96 14.32 13.44
C ASN A 204 -9.13 14.56 14.39
N THR A 205 -8.87 14.55 15.69
CA THR A 205 -9.85 14.76 16.76
C THR A 205 -9.57 16.03 17.58
N GLY A 206 -8.52 16.76 17.26
CA GLY A 206 -8.19 18.02 17.92
C GLY A 206 -6.78 18.51 17.65
N ILE A 207 -6.54 19.77 18.00
CA ILE A 207 -5.22 20.41 18.01
C ILE A 207 -4.90 20.87 19.44
N ARG A 208 -3.65 20.69 19.86
CA ARG A 208 -3.11 21.22 21.12
C ARG A 208 -1.99 22.19 20.82
N VAL A 209 -1.94 23.29 21.56
CA VAL A 209 -0.82 24.23 21.55
C VAL A 209 -0.44 24.56 22.98
N ALA A 210 0.82 24.93 23.21
CA ALA A 210 1.23 25.48 24.49
C ALA A 210 0.36 26.69 24.87
N GLU A 211 0.00 26.84 26.14
CA GLU A 211 -0.78 27.99 26.60
C GLU A 211 0.01 29.30 26.44
N GLN A 212 1.32 29.24 26.68
CA GLN A 212 2.23 30.38 26.60
C GLN A 212 3.63 29.96 26.13
N VAL A 213 4.28 30.81 25.34
CA VAL A 213 5.69 30.70 24.95
C VAL A 213 6.41 32.03 25.19
N SER A 214 7.74 31.97 25.35
CA SER A 214 8.59 33.15 25.36
C SER A 214 9.47 33.15 24.12
N VAL A 215 9.47 34.28 23.39
CA VAL A 215 10.24 34.45 22.15
C VAL A 215 10.97 35.78 22.15
N ARG A 216 12.02 35.89 21.34
CA ARG A 216 12.79 37.13 21.11
C ARG A 216 12.59 37.71 19.72
N SER A 217 11.99 36.97 18.81
CA SER A 217 11.78 37.37 17.41
C SER A 217 10.59 36.66 16.78
N ALA A 218 10.17 37.17 15.63
CA ALA A 218 9.20 36.50 14.77
C ALA A 218 9.71 35.11 14.32
N ASP A 219 11.02 34.98 14.03
CA ASP A 219 11.62 33.72 13.61
C ASP A 219 11.50 32.65 14.70
N GLU A 220 11.71 33.00 15.98
CA GLU A 220 11.48 32.08 17.09
C GLU A 220 10.01 31.66 17.18
N LEU A 221 9.07 32.60 16.98
CA LEU A 221 7.63 32.29 17.00
C LEU A 221 7.21 31.36 15.85
N ILE A 222 7.76 31.53 14.64
CA ILE A 222 7.46 30.69 13.48
C ILE A 222 7.90 29.23 13.71
N THR A 223 8.86 28.98 14.60
CA THR A 223 9.25 27.60 14.99
C THR A 223 8.27 26.91 15.94
N VAL A 224 7.34 27.66 16.57
CA VAL A 224 6.36 27.10 17.51
C VAL A 224 5.34 26.27 16.74
N ARG A 225 5.24 24.99 17.09
CA ARG A 225 4.34 24.01 16.46
C ARG A 225 3.08 23.79 17.29
N ALA A 226 2.05 23.26 16.65
CA ALA A 226 0.88 22.70 17.31
C ALA A 226 0.90 21.17 17.19
N THR A 227 0.36 20.46 18.18
CA THR A 227 0.27 19.00 18.16
C THR A 227 -1.14 18.59 17.77
N ALA A 228 -1.28 18.00 16.58
CA ALA A 228 -2.51 17.34 16.16
C ALA A 228 -2.68 16.01 16.89
N VAL A 229 -3.91 15.70 17.30
CA VAL A 229 -4.29 14.46 17.98
C VAL A 229 -5.27 13.71 17.09
N TYR A 230 -5.14 12.38 17.01
CA TYR A 230 -5.93 11.56 16.10
C TYR A 230 -6.78 10.53 16.85
N SER A 231 -7.78 9.98 16.15
CA SER A 231 -8.74 9.00 16.69
C SER A 231 -8.10 7.69 17.15
N ASP A 232 -6.90 7.39 16.64
CA ASP A 232 -6.09 6.27 17.10
C ASP A 232 -5.11 6.67 18.22
N GLY A 233 -5.25 7.84 18.84
CA GLY A 233 -4.38 8.30 19.92
C GLY A 233 -2.95 8.67 19.50
N SER A 234 -2.61 8.56 18.22
CA SER A 234 -1.37 9.11 17.69
C SER A 234 -1.40 10.64 17.71
N THR A 235 -0.22 11.24 17.52
CA THR A 235 -0.06 12.68 17.41
C THR A 235 0.90 13.04 16.29
N ALA A 236 0.74 14.24 15.73
CA ALA A 236 1.69 14.79 14.78
C ALA A 236 1.94 16.27 15.09
N ASP A 237 3.21 16.67 15.11
CA ASP A 237 3.55 18.09 15.21
C ASP A 237 3.32 18.76 13.85
N LYS A 238 2.71 19.94 13.88
CA LYS A 238 2.26 20.70 12.72
C LYS A 238 2.83 22.10 12.76
N GLN A 239 3.28 22.60 11.62
CA GLN A 239 3.56 24.02 11.49
C GLN A 239 2.30 24.84 11.72
N VAL A 240 2.45 26.02 12.29
CA VAL A 240 1.39 27.00 12.42
C VAL A 240 1.83 28.28 11.72
N ALA A 241 0.98 28.78 10.83
CA ALA A 241 1.09 30.13 10.31
C ALA A 241 0.59 31.10 11.39
N TRP A 242 1.51 31.57 12.24
CA TRP A 242 1.21 32.55 13.30
C TRP A 242 1.00 33.95 12.72
N ASP A 243 -0.07 34.61 13.16
CA ASP A 243 -0.32 36.00 12.83
C ASP A 243 0.59 36.92 13.65
N THR A 244 1.68 37.37 13.03
CA THR A 244 2.63 38.28 13.66
C THR A 244 2.23 39.76 13.54
N GLU A 245 1.11 40.07 12.89
CA GLU A 245 0.70 41.46 12.68
C GLU A 245 0.42 42.14 14.03
N GLY A 246 1.05 43.30 14.25
CA GLY A 246 0.86 44.09 15.48
C GLY A 246 1.71 43.66 16.69
N ILE A 247 2.60 42.67 16.54
CA ILE A 247 3.58 42.31 17.57
C ILE A 247 4.87 43.12 17.37
N ASP A 248 5.25 43.90 18.39
CA ASP A 248 6.58 44.53 18.43
C ASP A 248 7.54 43.65 19.22
N PHE A 249 8.33 42.85 18.50
CA PHE A 249 9.32 41.94 19.10
C PHE A 249 10.49 42.66 19.77
N THR A 250 10.57 43.99 19.70
CA THR A 250 11.60 44.78 20.41
C THR A 250 11.14 45.27 21.78
N VAL A 251 9.84 45.19 22.08
CA VAL A 251 9.26 45.67 23.33
C VAL A 251 8.78 44.48 24.16
N PRO A 252 9.33 44.29 25.38
CA PRO A 252 8.84 43.23 26.26
C PRO A 252 7.36 43.40 26.59
N GLY A 253 6.59 42.33 26.40
CA GLY A 253 5.14 42.34 26.56
C GLY A 253 4.54 40.96 26.33
N THR A 254 3.28 40.80 26.70
CA THR A 254 2.51 39.57 26.41
C THR A 254 1.41 39.88 25.41
N TYR A 255 1.33 39.05 24.37
CA TYR A 255 0.42 39.20 23.24
C TYR A 255 -0.42 37.92 23.11
N THR A 256 -1.72 38.07 22.83
CA THR A 256 -2.54 36.95 22.35
C THR A 256 -2.33 36.84 20.85
N VAL A 257 -1.81 35.71 20.39
CA VAL A 257 -1.47 35.47 18.99
C VAL A 257 -2.35 34.37 18.43
N HIS A 258 -2.98 34.66 17.30
CA HIS A 258 -3.77 33.69 16.55
C HIS A 258 -2.88 33.00 15.51
N GLY A 259 -3.19 31.77 15.18
CA GLY A 259 -2.49 31.04 14.14
C GLY A 259 -3.37 30.00 13.49
N LYS A 260 -2.99 29.59 12.29
CA LYS A 260 -3.66 28.52 11.56
C LYS A 260 -2.68 27.40 11.28
N VAL A 261 -3.06 26.16 11.60
CA VAL A 261 -2.28 24.98 11.28
C VAL A 261 -2.05 24.91 9.76
N VAL A 262 -0.80 24.78 9.35
CA VAL A 262 -0.43 24.59 7.94
C VAL A 262 -0.79 23.17 7.55
N THR A 263 -1.56 23.03 6.48
CA THR A 263 -1.90 21.74 5.90
C THR A 263 -1.11 21.50 4.61
N HIS A 264 -0.92 20.22 4.28
CA HIS A 264 -0.35 19.79 3.00
C HIS A 264 -1.47 19.30 2.07
N ASP A 265 -2.66 19.89 2.19
CA ASP A 265 -3.82 19.55 1.37
C ASP A 265 -3.68 20.26 0.03
N LEU A 266 -2.99 19.59 -0.88
CA LEU A 266 -2.75 20.13 -2.19
C LEU A 266 -3.85 19.69 -3.16
N PRO A 267 -4.22 20.55 -4.13
CA PRO A 267 -5.25 20.18 -5.09
C PRO A 267 -4.82 18.97 -5.90
N PHE A 268 -5.75 18.05 -6.10
CA PHE A 268 -5.63 17.02 -7.12
C PHE A 268 -6.37 17.50 -8.38
N PRO A 269 -5.75 17.45 -9.58
CA PRO A 269 -4.37 17.01 -9.85
C PRO A 269 -3.31 18.10 -9.59
N LEU A 270 -2.12 17.69 -9.15
CA LEU A 270 -0.93 18.58 -9.08
C LEU A 270 -0.32 18.81 -10.47
N ALA A 271 -0.25 17.74 -11.26
CA ALA A 271 0.24 17.76 -12.62
C ALA A 271 -0.54 16.73 -13.44
N SER A 272 -1.25 17.18 -14.47
CA SER A 272 -2.04 16.31 -15.35
C SER A 272 -1.17 15.70 -16.46
N GLY A 273 -1.29 14.39 -16.69
CA GLY A 273 -0.47 13.63 -17.64
C GLY A 273 0.97 13.41 -17.18
N TYR A 274 1.19 13.41 -15.86
CA TYR A 274 2.48 13.08 -15.24
C TYR A 274 2.25 11.93 -14.25
N ALA A 275 2.69 10.74 -14.62
CA ALA A 275 2.61 9.52 -13.83
C ALA A 275 3.92 9.24 -13.11
N ASP A 276 3.89 8.29 -12.17
CA ASP A 276 5.07 7.78 -11.45
C ASP A 276 5.93 8.92 -10.83
N PRO A 277 5.33 9.82 -10.02
CA PRO A 277 5.98 11.08 -9.63
C PRO A 277 7.03 10.91 -8.54
N VAL A 278 8.18 11.59 -8.68
CA VAL A 278 9.23 11.68 -7.65
C VAL A 278 9.67 13.13 -7.45
N ILE A 279 9.82 13.52 -6.18
CA ILE A 279 10.41 14.81 -5.79
C ILE A 279 11.70 14.61 -5.02
N LEU A 280 12.70 15.43 -5.35
CA LEU A 280 13.98 15.52 -4.65
C LEU A 280 14.21 16.96 -4.13
N PRO A 281 14.23 17.16 -2.81
CA PRO A 281 14.86 18.34 -2.21
C PRO A 281 16.38 18.25 -2.35
N TRP A 282 17.01 19.20 -3.03
CA TRP A 282 18.45 19.20 -3.29
C TRP A 282 19.02 20.62 -3.34
N ASN A 283 20.07 20.87 -2.55
CA ASN A 283 20.79 22.15 -2.52
C ASN A 283 19.88 23.40 -2.37
N GLY A 284 18.85 23.30 -1.53
CA GLY A 284 17.92 24.41 -1.25
C GLY A 284 16.87 24.65 -2.34
N ARG A 285 16.70 23.71 -3.28
CA ARG A 285 15.67 23.71 -4.32
C ARG A 285 14.94 22.38 -4.34
N TYR A 286 13.84 22.32 -5.07
CA TYR A 286 13.07 21.11 -5.32
C TYR A 286 13.19 20.75 -6.78
N TYR A 287 13.26 19.45 -7.04
CA TYR A 287 13.27 18.86 -8.38
C TYR A 287 12.14 17.84 -8.50
N PHE A 288 11.44 17.83 -9.63
CA PHE A 288 10.36 16.89 -9.92
C PHE A 288 10.61 16.21 -11.25
N LEU A 289 10.41 14.89 -11.28
CA LEU A 289 10.35 14.11 -12.50
C LEU A 289 9.24 13.06 -12.38
N ALA A 290 8.83 12.54 -13.52
CA ALA A 290 7.69 11.66 -13.69
C ALA A 290 7.73 11.05 -15.09
N THR A 291 7.01 9.94 -15.30
CA THR A 291 6.62 9.51 -16.64
C THR A 291 5.74 10.59 -17.25
N ASN A 292 6.08 11.08 -18.45
CA ASN A 292 5.36 12.17 -19.10
C ASN A 292 4.41 11.65 -20.20
N ASP A 293 3.18 11.29 -19.78
CA ASP A 293 2.12 10.81 -20.66
C ASP A 293 1.75 11.85 -21.73
N ASN A 294 1.99 13.15 -21.48
CA ASN A 294 1.70 14.23 -22.44
C ASN A 294 2.56 14.19 -23.71
N VAL A 295 3.69 13.48 -23.67
CA VAL A 295 4.59 13.29 -24.82
C VAL A 295 4.71 11.82 -25.23
N GLY A 296 3.76 10.98 -24.79
CA GLY A 296 3.75 9.55 -25.10
C GLY A 296 4.90 8.78 -24.45
N ASP A 297 5.31 9.20 -23.25
CA ASP A 297 6.35 8.57 -22.44
C ASP A 297 7.73 8.56 -23.14
N ILE A 298 8.00 9.60 -23.94
CA ILE A 298 9.26 9.78 -24.65
C ILE A 298 10.10 10.85 -23.97
N GLY A 299 11.30 10.45 -23.53
CA GLY A 299 12.26 11.31 -22.84
C GLY A 299 12.01 11.41 -21.33
N ILE A 300 12.99 11.96 -20.62
CA ILE A 300 12.95 12.26 -19.19
C ILE A 300 13.06 13.77 -19.03
N TYR A 301 12.10 14.33 -18.31
CA TYR A 301 11.95 15.76 -18.05
C TYR A 301 12.13 16.01 -16.56
N VAL A 302 12.79 17.11 -16.21
CA VAL A 302 12.92 17.56 -14.81
C VAL A 302 12.40 18.98 -14.68
N ARG A 303 11.60 19.22 -13.65
CA ARG A 303 11.23 20.56 -13.18
C ARG A 303 12.09 20.99 -12.01
N VAL A 304 12.29 22.30 -11.86
CA VAL A 304 12.98 22.89 -10.71
C VAL A 304 12.22 24.10 -10.16
N ALA A 305 12.21 24.25 -8.84
CA ALA A 305 11.68 25.42 -8.16
C ALA A 305 12.35 25.66 -6.80
N ASP A 306 12.26 26.89 -6.29
CA ASP A 306 12.76 27.24 -4.95
C ASP A 306 11.81 26.79 -3.83
N THR A 307 10.55 26.48 -4.17
CA THR A 307 9.53 25.97 -3.25
C THR A 307 8.85 24.75 -3.85
N LEU A 308 8.35 23.87 -2.98
CA LEU A 308 7.63 22.66 -3.37
C LEU A 308 6.46 22.96 -4.32
N LEU A 309 5.62 23.95 -4.00
CA LEU A 309 4.50 24.36 -4.84
C LEU A 309 4.91 25.06 -6.14
N GLY A 310 6.10 25.66 -6.17
CA GLY A 310 6.65 26.27 -7.38
C GLY A 310 6.87 25.27 -8.52
N LEU A 311 7.01 23.97 -8.22
CA LEU A 311 7.11 22.90 -9.22
C LEU A 311 5.83 22.73 -10.07
N PHE A 312 4.70 23.16 -9.52
CA PHE A 312 3.36 22.96 -10.11
C PHE A 312 2.66 24.27 -10.47
N ALA A 313 3.28 25.42 -10.16
CA ALA A 313 2.75 26.73 -10.48
C ALA A 313 2.77 27.00 -12.01
N PRO A 314 1.84 27.81 -12.54
CA PRO A 314 1.87 28.22 -13.93
C PRO A 314 3.21 28.86 -14.31
N GLY A 315 3.81 28.41 -15.40
CA GLY A 315 5.14 28.86 -15.83
C GLY A 315 6.31 28.16 -15.14
N PHE A 316 6.08 26.96 -14.58
CA PHE A 316 7.15 26.10 -14.07
C PHE A 316 8.30 25.96 -15.07
N GLN A 317 9.52 25.80 -14.56
CA GLN A 317 10.71 25.57 -15.37
C GLN A 317 10.89 24.07 -15.56
N GLU A 318 11.06 23.63 -16.81
CA GLU A 318 11.23 22.22 -17.16
C GLU A 318 12.33 22.07 -18.22
N ALA A 319 13.15 21.03 -18.11
CA ALA A 319 14.18 20.70 -19.07
C ALA A 319 14.14 19.21 -19.42
N VAL A 320 14.45 18.90 -20.67
CA VAL A 320 14.71 17.52 -21.13
C VAL A 320 16.13 17.16 -20.73
N ILE A 321 16.29 16.12 -19.92
CA ILE A 321 17.60 15.63 -19.47
C ILE A 321 18.05 14.35 -20.17
N LEU A 322 17.09 13.60 -20.73
CA LEU A 322 17.34 12.49 -21.64
C LEU A 322 16.25 12.50 -22.72
N ASP A 323 16.63 12.52 -23.99
CA ASP A 323 15.69 12.55 -25.11
C ASP A 323 15.78 11.24 -25.92
N LEU A 324 14.84 11.06 -26.84
CA LEU A 324 14.90 10.01 -27.85
C LEU A 324 16.27 10.02 -28.54
N ASN A 325 16.91 8.86 -28.57
CA ASN A 325 18.22 8.69 -29.17
C ASN A 325 18.28 7.37 -29.96
N GLU A 326 18.23 7.46 -31.28
CA GLU A 326 18.29 6.29 -32.16
C GLU A 326 19.66 5.58 -32.15
N GLU A 327 20.74 6.31 -31.94
CA GLU A 327 22.10 5.76 -31.94
C GLU A 327 22.36 4.90 -30.70
N LEU A 328 21.84 5.35 -29.55
CA LEU A 328 21.88 4.60 -28.28
C LEU A 328 20.71 3.61 -28.13
N ASN A 329 19.80 3.57 -29.11
CA ASN A 329 18.60 2.73 -29.10
C ASN A 329 17.69 3.00 -27.88
N PHE A 330 17.54 4.27 -27.50
CA PHE A 330 16.55 4.75 -26.54
C PHE A 330 15.39 5.37 -27.33
N ILE A 331 14.33 4.59 -27.54
CA ILE A 331 13.29 4.89 -28.53
C ILE A 331 11.92 5.11 -27.89
N GLN A 332 11.59 4.32 -26.87
CA GLN A 332 10.26 4.27 -26.28
C GLN A 332 10.32 3.90 -24.81
N THR A 333 9.17 4.00 -24.13
CA THR A 333 8.95 3.54 -22.75
C THR A 333 9.95 4.15 -21.77
N PHE A 334 10.12 5.49 -21.77
CA PHE A 334 10.95 6.20 -20.81
C PHE A 334 10.15 6.33 -19.51
N TRP A 335 10.08 5.23 -18.77
CA TRP A 335 9.14 5.05 -17.67
C TRP A 335 9.82 5.18 -16.31
N ALA A 336 9.04 5.71 -15.37
CA ALA A 336 9.29 5.75 -13.95
C ALA A 336 10.72 6.18 -13.59
N PRO A 337 11.13 7.39 -13.99
CA PRO A 337 12.40 7.93 -13.52
C PRO A 337 12.33 8.18 -12.00
N GLU A 338 13.42 7.88 -11.28
CA GLU A 338 13.53 8.09 -9.83
C GLU A 338 14.88 8.72 -9.47
N PHE A 339 14.86 9.77 -8.64
CA PHE A 339 16.08 10.33 -8.05
C PHE A 339 16.57 9.45 -6.89
N HIS A 340 17.86 9.10 -6.89
CA HIS A 340 18.49 8.33 -5.81
C HIS A 340 19.87 8.84 -5.45
N LEU A 341 20.17 8.88 -4.15
CA LEU A 341 21.54 9.06 -3.66
C LEU A 341 22.17 7.71 -3.37
N ILE A 342 23.16 7.33 -4.16
CA ILE A 342 23.87 6.05 -4.05
C ILE A 342 25.35 6.37 -3.83
N GLY A 343 25.91 5.96 -2.68
CA GLY A 343 27.30 6.29 -2.35
C GLY A 343 27.61 7.79 -2.27
N GLY A 344 26.61 8.62 -1.98
CA GLY A 344 26.73 10.09 -1.93
C GLY A 344 26.65 10.80 -3.28
N GLU A 345 26.43 10.06 -4.38
CA GLU A 345 26.30 10.60 -5.73
C GLU A 345 24.84 10.50 -6.20
N LEU A 346 24.40 11.48 -7.00
CA LEU A 346 23.01 11.52 -7.49
C LEU A 346 22.86 10.71 -8.78
N TYR A 347 21.88 9.84 -8.79
CA TYR A 347 21.48 9.01 -9.93
C TYR A 347 20.01 9.24 -10.29
N ILE A 348 19.69 8.97 -11.55
CA ILE A 348 18.32 8.70 -12.00
C ILE A 348 18.26 7.25 -12.43
N LEU A 349 17.38 6.48 -11.80
CA LEU A 349 17.03 5.10 -12.18
C LEU A 349 15.73 5.16 -13.00
N PHE A 350 15.62 4.38 -14.06
CA PHE A 350 14.45 4.42 -14.94
C PHE A 350 14.39 3.16 -15.83
N ALA A 351 13.27 2.96 -16.52
CA ALA A 351 13.18 1.98 -17.60
C ALA A 351 13.22 2.67 -18.97
N VAL A 352 13.88 2.05 -19.96
CA VAL A 352 13.83 2.50 -21.35
C VAL A 352 13.87 1.32 -22.32
N GLY A 353 13.16 1.45 -23.43
CA GLY A 353 13.03 0.46 -24.49
C GLY A 353 13.64 0.93 -25.82
N GLY A 354 14.06 -0.04 -26.63
CA GLY A 354 14.60 0.22 -27.96
C GLY A 354 13.57 0.06 -29.08
N LYS A 355 14.05 -0.10 -30.31
CA LYS A 355 13.18 -0.33 -31.50
C LYS A 355 12.29 -1.56 -31.35
N VAL A 356 12.78 -2.59 -30.66
CA VAL A 356 11.98 -3.73 -30.22
C VAL A 356 11.45 -3.43 -28.82
N TRP A 357 10.14 -3.55 -28.64
CA TRP A 357 9.50 -3.31 -27.35
C TRP A 357 10.00 -4.32 -26.31
N GLY A 358 10.40 -3.81 -25.15
CA GLY A 358 11.00 -4.60 -24.08
C GLY A 358 11.78 -3.72 -23.11
N PRO A 359 11.12 -2.81 -22.37
CA PRO A 359 11.75 -1.89 -21.42
C PRO A 359 12.69 -2.61 -20.44
N GLN A 360 13.82 -1.98 -20.14
CA GLN A 360 14.83 -2.50 -19.22
C GLN A 360 15.29 -1.42 -18.25
N CYS A 361 15.62 -1.82 -17.02
CA CYS A 361 16.18 -0.93 -16.02
C CYS A 361 17.55 -0.39 -16.45
N HIS A 362 17.69 0.93 -16.41
CA HIS A 362 18.90 1.69 -16.62
C HIS A 362 19.10 2.67 -15.46
N LEU A 363 20.34 3.14 -15.31
CA LEU A 363 20.66 4.26 -14.45
C LEU A 363 21.59 5.24 -15.16
N MET A 364 21.51 6.51 -14.80
CA MET A 364 22.48 7.53 -15.19
C MET A 364 22.87 8.38 -13.99
N LYS A 365 24.10 8.86 -13.98
CA LYS A 365 24.72 9.56 -12.85
C LYS A 365 24.88 11.04 -13.18
N LEU A 366 24.58 11.93 -12.25
CA LEU A 366 24.96 13.34 -12.36
C LEU A 366 26.48 13.46 -12.18
N ASN A 367 27.16 14.10 -13.14
CA ASN A 367 28.59 14.35 -13.04
C ASN A 367 28.90 15.30 -11.87
N GLN A 368 30.08 15.15 -11.27
CA GLN A 368 30.48 15.95 -10.13
C GLN A 368 30.41 17.45 -10.44
N GLY A 369 29.61 18.19 -9.66
CA GLY A 369 29.39 19.63 -9.84
C GLY A 369 28.44 19.99 -11.00
N GLY A 370 27.78 19.00 -11.60
CA GLY A 370 26.82 19.19 -12.67
C GLY A 370 25.50 19.84 -12.22
N ASP A 371 24.77 20.39 -13.18
CA ASP A 371 23.41 20.90 -13.00
C ASP A 371 22.39 19.84 -13.40
N ILE A 372 21.46 19.52 -12.49
CA ILE A 372 20.37 18.55 -12.72
C ILE A 372 19.57 18.90 -13.98
N MET A 373 19.40 20.20 -14.28
CA MET A 373 18.61 20.68 -15.43
C MET A 373 19.37 20.63 -16.75
N ASN A 374 20.66 20.26 -16.75
CA ASN A 374 21.50 20.23 -17.94
C ASN A 374 21.79 18.79 -18.39
N ALA A 375 21.21 18.38 -19.52
CA ALA A 375 21.39 17.04 -20.08
C ALA A 375 22.88 16.63 -20.25
N ALA A 376 23.77 17.58 -20.59
CA ALA A 376 25.19 17.30 -20.81
C ALA A 376 25.95 16.95 -19.51
N ASP A 377 25.38 17.26 -18.36
CA ASP A 377 25.97 16.98 -17.06
C ASP A 377 25.58 15.59 -16.53
N TRP A 378 24.74 14.85 -17.24
CA TRP A 378 24.41 13.46 -16.92
C TRP A 378 25.30 12.49 -17.71
N SER A 379 25.71 11.40 -17.06
CA SER A 379 26.41 10.31 -17.74
C SER A 379 25.50 9.62 -18.74
N THR A 380 26.07 8.96 -19.76
CA THR A 380 25.29 8.07 -20.61
C THR A 380 24.58 6.99 -19.77
N PRO A 381 23.29 6.73 -20.00
CA PRO A 381 22.58 5.67 -19.29
C PRO A 381 23.22 4.29 -19.45
N VAL A 382 23.28 3.55 -18.35
CA VAL A 382 23.86 2.21 -18.27
C VAL A 382 22.78 1.22 -17.88
N ARG A 383 22.59 0.16 -18.69
CA ARG A 383 21.69 -0.94 -18.38
C ARG A 383 22.17 -1.71 -17.15
N VAL A 384 21.25 -2.00 -16.22
CA VAL A 384 21.54 -2.81 -15.04
C VAL A 384 21.75 -4.28 -15.44
N ARG A 385 22.73 -4.93 -14.81
CA ARG A 385 23.20 -6.28 -15.16
C ARG A 385 23.39 -7.16 -13.93
N ARG A 386 23.37 -8.47 -14.16
CA ARG A 386 23.73 -9.50 -13.18
C ARG A 386 25.24 -9.47 -12.87
N MET A 387 25.63 -10.20 -11.82
CA MET A 387 27.02 -10.35 -11.38
C MET A 387 27.98 -10.82 -12.49
N ASP A 388 27.50 -11.66 -13.40
CA ASP A 388 28.28 -12.19 -14.53
C ASP A 388 28.32 -11.26 -15.76
N GLY A 389 27.73 -10.06 -15.65
CA GLY A 389 27.63 -9.07 -16.71
C GLY A 389 26.52 -9.35 -17.74
N THR A 390 25.70 -10.39 -17.56
CA THR A 390 24.54 -10.63 -18.41
C THR A 390 23.39 -9.69 -18.05
N PRO A 391 22.44 -9.45 -18.98
CA PRO A 391 21.23 -8.70 -18.66
C PRO A 391 20.40 -9.35 -17.55
N LEU A 392 19.60 -8.55 -16.83
CA LEU A 392 18.63 -9.08 -15.84
C LEU A 392 17.63 -10.06 -16.48
N THR A 393 17.31 -9.87 -17.76
CA THR A 393 16.52 -10.78 -18.58
C THR A 393 16.84 -10.63 -20.06
N GLU A 394 16.71 -11.74 -20.81
CA GLU A 394 16.80 -11.76 -22.27
C GLU A 394 15.43 -11.66 -22.96
N ASN A 395 14.38 -12.19 -22.33
CA ASN A 395 13.07 -12.43 -22.96
C ASN A 395 11.89 -11.91 -22.12
N GLY A 396 12.13 -10.89 -21.30
CA GLY A 396 11.11 -10.23 -20.46
C GLY A 396 11.39 -8.74 -20.33
N ILE A 397 10.62 -8.08 -19.48
CA ILE A 397 10.79 -6.66 -19.16
C ILE A 397 11.33 -6.50 -17.74
N THR A 398 12.09 -5.44 -17.52
CA THR A 398 12.47 -4.95 -16.19
C THR A 398 12.19 -3.46 -16.11
N LEU A 399 11.46 -3.04 -15.07
CA LEU A 399 11.05 -1.65 -14.87
C LEU A 399 11.01 -1.29 -13.38
N ASP A 400 10.80 -0.02 -13.11
CA ASP A 400 10.54 0.53 -11.76
C ASP A 400 11.61 0.12 -10.74
N MET A 401 12.87 0.29 -11.12
CA MET A 401 13.96 -0.03 -10.21
C MET A 401 14.14 1.11 -9.23
N THR A 402 13.99 0.78 -7.95
CA THR A 402 14.27 1.67 -6.83
C THR A 402 15.49 1.19 -6.05
N TYR A 403 16.11 2.09 -5.29
CA TYR A 403 17.26 1.81 -4.44
C TYR A 403 16.94 2.12 -2.98
N PHE A 404 17.47 1.31 -2.07
CA PHE A 404 17.52 1.66 -0.65
C PHE A 404 18.80 1.19 0.01
N LYS A 405 19.20 1.89 1.07
CA LYS A 405 20.27 1.45 1.98
C LYS A 405 19.76 1.41 3.41
N ALA A 406 19.92 0.26 4.06
CA ALA A 406 19.58 0.08 5.46
C ALA A 406 20.57 -0.94 6.07
N ASP A 407 20.94 -0.75 7.34
CA ASP A 407 21.87 -1.64 8.07
C ASP A 407 23.16 -1.97 7.28
N GLU A 408 23.77 -0.94 6.69
CA GLU A 408 24.96 -1.04 5.80
C GLU A 408 24.77 -1.90 4.54
N THR A 409 23.55 -2.34 4.23
CA THR A 409 23.21 -3.14 3.06
C THR A 409 22.52 -2.27 2.02
N SER A 410 23.11 -2.22 0.82
CA SER A 410 22.59 -1.51 -0.34
C SER A 410 21.83 -2.48 -1.24
N CYS A 411 20.54 -2.24 -1.43
CA CYS A 411 19.63 -3.08 -2.20
C CYS A 411 19.00 -2.29 -3.35
N VAL A 412 18.68 -3.02 -4.42
CA VAL A 412 17.75 -2.56 -5.47
C VAL A 412 16.55 -3.48 -5.52
N VAL A 413 15.39 -2.92 -5.78
CA VAL A 413 14.12 -3.64 -5.96
C VAL A 413 13.53 -3.21 -7.28
N TRP A 414 13.02 -4.14 -8.08
CA TRP A 414 12.46 -3.82 -9.40
C TRP A 414 11.32 -4.76 -9.77
N SER A 415 10.51 -4.34 -10.74
CA SER A 415 9.46 -5.15 -11.34
C SER A 415 9.99 -5.95 -12.54
N TYR A 416 9.62 -7.22 -12.62
CA TYR A 416 9.94 -8.12 -13.73
C TYR A 416 8.69 -8.85 -14.22
N ARG A 417 8.55 -8.98 -15.54
CA ARG A 417 7.46 -9.74 -16.17
C ARG A 417 7.93 -10.42 -17.45
N LYS A 418 7.40 -11.60 -17.73
CA LYS A 418 7.67 -12.37 -18.95
C LYS A 418 6.36 -12.90 -19.55
N GLY A 419 6.35 -13.07 -20.87
CA GLY A 419 5.20 -13.67 -21.57
C GLY A 419 3.98 -12.74 -21.68
N ILE A 420 4.19 -11.42 -21.59
CA ILE A 420 3.11 -10.42 -21.60
C ILE A 420 2.18 -10.62 -22.79
N GLY A 421 0.87 -10.72 -22.50
CA GLY A 421 -0.16 -10.88 -23.52
C GLY A 421 -0.20 -12.26 -24.16
N THR A 422 0.50 -13.24 -23.58
CA THR A 422 0.46 -14.65 -24.00
C THR A 422 -0.14 -15.51 -22.89
N PRO A 423 -0.51 -16.78 -23.17
CA PRO A 423 -0.92 -17.72 -22.12
C PRO A 423 0.16 -18.02 -21.07
N LEU A 424 1.42 -17.66 -21.31
CA LEU A 424 2.57 -17.86 -20.41
C LEU A 424 2.95 -16.59 -19.66
N ASP A 425 1.97 -15.71 -19.43
CA ASP A 425 2.19 -14.45 -18.73
C ASP A 425 2.41 -14.69 -17.24
N THR A 426 3.60 -14.34 -16.76
CA THR A 426 3.98 -14.56 -15.37
C THR A 426 3.32 -13.55 -14.42
N GLY A 427 2.77 -12.46 -14.95
CA GLY A 427 2.49 -11.25 -14.21
C GLY A 427 3.76 -10.51 -13.79
N SER A 428 3.59 -9.25 -13.40
CA SER A 428 4.69 -8.42 -12.88
C SER A 428 5.00 -8.83 -11.45
N MET A 429 6.28 -9.04 -11.15
CA MET A 429 6.78 -9.55 -9.88
C MET A 429 7.88 -8.64 -9.35
N LEU A 430 7.96 -8.49 -8.03
CA LEU A 430 9.05 -7.74 -7.41
C LEU A 430 10.23 -8.65 -7.15
N TYR A 431 11.41 -8.23 -7.58
CA TYR A 431 12.69 -8.86 -7.26
C TYR A 431 13.56 -7.92 -6.45
N ILE A 432 14.40 -8.48 -5.58
CA ILE A 432 15.39 -7.77 -4.78
C ILE A 432 16.78 -8.37 -4.98
N ALA A 433 17.81 -7.53 -4.98
CA ALA A 433 19.21 -7.93 -4.99
C ALA A 433 20.09 -6.87 -4.32
N THR A 434 21.30 -7.24 -3.89
CA THR A 434 22.27 -6.28 -3.36
C THR A 434 23.09 -5.65 -4.49
N VAL A 435 23.59 -4.43 -4.27
CA VAL A 435 24.51 -3.72 -5.18
C VAL A 435 25.70 -3.14 -4.41
N ASN A 436 26.79 -2.85 -5.13
CA ASN A 436 27.88 -2.05 -4.59
C ASN A 436 27.65 -0.57 -4.96
N GLU A 437 27.70 0.34 -3.99
CA GLU A 437 27.49 1.78 -4.24
C GLU A 437 28.49 2.40 -5.23
N ALA A 438 29.67 1.80 -5.41
CA ALA A 438 30.68 2.25 -6.39
C ALA A 438 30.36 1.83 -7.83
N ASP A 439 29.53 0.81 -8.03
CA ASP A 439 29.04 0.37 -9.35
C ASP A 439 27.61 -0.19 -9.23
N PRO A 440 26.61 0.69 -9.03
CA PRO A 440 25.23 0.24 -8.78
C PRO A 440 24.55 -0.37 -10.02
N ALA A 441 25.20 -0.34 -11.19
CA ALA A 441 24.68 -0.94 -12.41
C ALA A 441 24.92 -2.46 -12.48
N VAL A 442 25.66 -3.03 -11.52
CA VAL A 442 25.96 -4.46 -11.46
C VAL A 442 25.50 -5.01 -10.11
N LEU A 443 24.60 -6.00 -10.17
CA LEU A 443 24.16 -6.73 -8.98
C LEU A 443 25.34 -7.45 -8.33
N THR A 444 25.27 -7.61 -7.01
CA THR A 444 26.26 -8.32 -6.18
C THR A 444 25.69 -9.58 -5.53
N SER A 445 24.42 -9.88 -5.79
CA SER A 445 23.74 -11.12 -5.42
C SER A 445 22.92 -11.65 -6.60
N GLU A 446 22.45 -12.89 -6.49
CA GLU A 446 21.37 -13.36 -7.36
C GLU A 446 20.06 -12.59 -7.03
N PRO A 447 19.21 -12.31 -8.04
CA PRO A 447 17.87 -11.81 -7.81
C PRO A 447 17.03 -12.78 -6.96
N VAL A 448 16.39 -12.26 -5.92
CA VAL A 448 15.42 -12.99 -5.09
C VAL A 448 14.02 -12.51 -5.45
N LEU A 449 13.11 -13.45 -5.74
CA LEU A 449 11.69 -13.14 -5.92
C LEU A 449 11.10 -12.73 -4.57
N LEU A 450 10.69 -11.48 -4.46
CA LEU A 450 10.21 -10.87 -3.22
C LEU A 450 8.67 -10.91 -3.13
N SER A 451 7.96 -10.62 -4.22
CA SER A 451 6.49 -10.61 -4.23
C SER A 451 5.90 -10.94 -5.59
N ARG A 452 4.70 -11.57 -5.55
CA ARG A 452 3.84 -11.86 -6.71
C ARG A 452 2.41 -11.35 -6.47
N PRO A 453 1.67 -10.98 -7.54
CA PRO A 453 0.30 -10.49 -7.46
C PRO A 453 -0.68 -11.65 -7.23
N LEU A 454 -0.73 -12.15 -6.00
CA LEU A 454 -1.53 -13.33 -5.63
C LEU A 454 -2.84 -12.96 -4.93
N LEU A 455 -2.97 -11.73 -4.44
CA LEU A 455 -4.20 -11.26 -3.80
C LEU A 455 -5.16 -10.73 -4.86
N GLY A 456 -6.47 -10.92 -4.64
CA GLY A 456 -7.50 -10.50 -5.60
C GLY A 456 -7.56 -9.00 -5.91
N TRP A 457 -6.91 -8.15 -5.11
CA TRP A 457 -6.75 -6.72 -5.41
C TRP A 457 -5.50 -6.40 -6.26
N GLU A 458 -4.52 -7.29 -6.26
CA GLU A 458 -3.30 -7.19 -7.09
C GLU A 458 -3.52 -7.79 -8.48
N ASN A 459 -4.44 -8.75 -8.54
CA ASN A 459 -4.84 -9.49 -9.72
C ASN A 459 -6.32 -9.23 -10.04
N VAL A 460 -6.61 -8.12 -10.71
CA VAL A 460 -7.97 -7.66 -10.94
C VAL A 460 -8.12 -7.05 -12.33
N GLN A 461 -9.31 -7.16 -12.92
CA GLN A 461 -9.61 -6.66 -14.28
C GLN A 461 -8.67 -7.20 -15.39
N GLY A 462 -8.11 -8.41 -15.20
CA GLY A 462 -7.16 -9.03 -16.12
C GLY A 462 -5.76 -8.41 -16.05
N THR A 463 -5.44 -7.69 -14.98
CA THR A 463 -4.12 -7.15 -14.71
C THR A 463 -3.50 -7.90 -13.53
N ILE A 464 -2.34 -8.53 -13.77
CA ILE A 464 -1.58 -9.35 -12.82
C ILE A 464 -0.30 -8.60 -12.47
N ASN A 465 -0.37 -7.71 -11.48
CA ASN A 465 0.65 -6.67 -11.31
C ASN A 465 1.16 -6.50 -9.88
N ASN A 466 2.47 -6.61 -9.70
CA ASN A 466 3.21 -5.96 -8.62
C ASN A 466 4.35 -5.16 -9.27
N GLU A 467 4.31 -3.84 -9.16
CA GLU A 467 5.29 -2.93 -9.75
C GLU A 467 5.46 -1.66 -8.89
N GLY A 468 6.23 -0.68 -9.36
CA GLY A 468 6.46 0.59 -8.65
C GLY A 468 6.89 0.43 -7.19
N PRO A 469 7.89 -0.43 -6.87
CA PRO A 469 8.38 -0.53 -5.50
C PRO A 469 9.04 0.80 -5.09
N TYR A 470 8.74 1.30 -3.90
CA TYR A 470 9.45 2.47 -3.35
C TYR A 470 9.64 2.34 -1.83
N PRO A 471 10.88 2.50 -1.32
CA PRO A 471 11.20 2.27 0.08
C PRO A 471 10.76 3.44 0.98
N LEU A 472 10.27 3.11 2.17
CA LEU A 472 10.18 4.02 3.31
C LEU A 472 10.91 3.39 4.49
N ILE A 473 12.05 3.96 4.86
CA ILE A 473 12.89 3.44 5.94
C ILE A 473 12.59 4.20 7.22
N THR A 474 12.24 3.50 8.29
CA THR A 474 12.15 4.02 9.65
C THR A 474 13.28 3.47 10.51
N ASP A 475 13.36 3.94 11.76
CA ASP A 475 14.34 3.45 12.74
C ASP A 475 14.18 1.95 13.05
N ASP A 476 12.96 1.42 12.92
CA ASP A 476 12.61 0.06 13.32
C ASP A 476 12.26 -0.87 12.15
N THR A 477 11.92 -0.34 10.97
CA THR A 477 11.39 -1.14 9.86
C THR A 477 11.78 -0.57 8.50
N VAL A 478 12.11 -1.45 7.56
CA VAL A 478 12.13 -1.12 6.13
C VAL A 478 10.77 -1.49 5.55
N TYR A 479 10.05 -0.50 5.07
CA TYR A 479 8.83 -0.70 4.29
C TYR A 479 9.17 -0.56 2.80
N ILE A 480 8.56 -1.38 1.95
CA ILE A 480 8.51 -1.19 0.51
C ILE A 480 7.04 -1.04 0.15
N ALA A 481 6.64 0.17 -0.23
CA ALA A 481 5.36 0.36 -0.89
C ALA A 481 5.49 -0.21 -2.30
N TYR A 482 4.43 -0.81 -2.82
CA TYR A 482 4.38 -1.27 -4.21
C TYR A 482 2.96 -1.15 -4.71
N SER A 483 2.77 -1.19 -6.02
CA SER A 483 1.45 -1.06 -6.62
C SER A 483 0.98 -2.35 -7.28
N GLY A 484 -0.31 -2.62 -7.22
CA GLY A 484 -0.95 -3.74 -7.88
C GLY A 484 -2.33 -3.40 -8.43
N GLY A 485 -2.90 -4.31 -9.22
CA GLY A 485 -4.09 -4.03 -10.02
C GLY A 485 -3.77 -3.26 -11.30
N ALA A 486 -4.76 -2.55 -11.84
CA ALA A 486 -4.68 -1.98 -13.19
C ALA A 486 -3.93 -0.63 -13.21
N ALA A 487 -2.66 -0.63 -13.62
CA ALA A 487 -1.74 0.53 -13.63
C ALA A 487 -2.23 1.83 -14.30
N THR A 488 -3.29 1.74 -15.12
CA THR A 488 -3.92 2.88 -15.78
C THR A 488 -5.42 2.85 -15.52
N GLY A 489 -5.89 2.42 -14.36
CA GLY A 489 -7.32 2.33 -14.11
C GLY A 489 -7.66 2.38 -12.63
N TYR A 490 -8.93 2.59 -12.32
CA TYR A 490 -9.37 2.88 -10.95
C TYR A 490 -9.07 1.78 -9.90
N THR A 491 -8.79 0.55 -10.34
CA THR A 491 -8.50 -0.57 -9.45
C THR A 491 -7.03 -0.64 -9.02
N TYR A 492 -6.17 0.23 -9.55
CA TYR A 492 -4.79 0.36 -9.07
C TYR A 492 -4.78 0.73 -7.58
N ALA A 493 -3.86 0.11 -6.85
CA ALA A 493 -3.77 0.26 -5.41
C ALA A 493 -2.33 0.06 -4.93
N VAL A 494 -1.99 0.72 -3.81
CA VAL A 494 -0.69 0.59 -3.14
C VAL A 494 -0.79 -0.44 -2.01
N GLY A 495 0.12 -1.39 -1.94
CA GLY A 495 0.32 -2.32 -0.82
C GLY A 495 1.64 -2.09 -0.10
N TRP A 496 1.88 -2.89 0.94
CA TRP A 496 3.11 -2.87 1.72
C TRP A 496 3.78 -4.25 1.77
N LEU A 497 5.09 -4.24 1.61
CA LEU A 497 6.00 -5.23 2.19
C LEU A 497 6.73 -4.58 3.36
N SER A 498 7.00 -5.31 4.42
CA SER A 498 7.76 -4.81 5.57
C SER A 498 8.70 -5.86 6.15
N ILE A 499 9.86 -5.40 6.61
CA ILE A 499 10.85 -6.21 7.32
C ILE A 499 11.44 -5.39 8.47
N PRO A 500 11.58 -5.94 9.69
CA PRO A 500 12.25 -5.25 10.78
C PRO A 500 13.70 -4.89 10.41
N ARG A 501 14.21 -3.77 10.92
CA ARG A 501 15.64 -3.43 10.82
C ARG A 501 16.48 -4.54 11.44
N GLY A 502 17.62 -4.82 10.84
CA GLY A 502 18.51 -5.94 11.17
C GLY A 502 18.07 -7.30 10.61
N GLY A 503 16.95 -7.39 9.90
CA GLY A 503 16.55 -8.59 9.16
C GLY A 503 17.43 -8.86 7.93
N ASP A 504 17.41 -10.09 7.43
CA ASP A 504 18.05 -10.43 6.14
C ASP A 504 17.14 -10.00 4.99
N TYR A 505 17.50 -8.91 4.32
CA TYR A 505 16.71 -8.36 3.22
C TYR A 505 16.63 -9.27 1.99
N LEU A 506 17.53 -10.24 1.85
CA LEU A 506 17.49 -11.23 0.76
C LEU A 506 16.73 -12.51 1.16
N ASP A 507 16.27 -12.64 2.41
CA ASP A 507 15.36 -13.71 2.81
C ASP A 507 13.91 -13.28 2.56
N ALA A 508 13.33 -13.71 1.44
CA ALA A 508 11.93 -13.42 1.10
C ALA A 508 10.94 -13.87 2.20
N GLY A 509 11.27 -14.90 2.99
CA GLY A 509 10.44 -15.37 4.11
C GLY A 509 10.47 -14.46 5.34
N ALA A 510 11.44 -13.54 5.43
CA ALA A 510 11.53 -12.55 6.50
C ALA A 510 10.68 -11.29 6.23
N TRP A 511 10.19 -11.11 4.98
CA TRP A 511 9.30 -10.02 4.63
C TRP A 511 7.84 -10.37 4.90
N SER A 512 7.12 -9.43 5.50
CA SER A 512 5.67 -9.50 5.70
C SER A 512 4.95 -8.74 4.60
N LYS A 513 4.02 -9.39 3.91
CA LYS A 513 3.15 -8.77 2.90
C LYS A 513 1.79 -8.41 3.50
N ALA A 514 1.37 -7.15 3.36
CA ALA A 514 0.06 -6.72 3.83
C ALA A 514 -1.08 -7.35 2.98
N GLY A 515 -2.11 -7.88 3.64
CA GLY A 515 -3.25 -8.50 2.96
C GLY A 515 -4.20 -7.50 2.31
N THR A 516 -4.17 -6.24 2.73
CA THR A 516 -5.04 -5.16 2.25
C THR A 516 -4.21 -4.01 1.67
N PRO A 517 -4.76 -3.27 0.69
CA PRO A 517 -4.08 -2.09 0.18
C PRO A 517 -3.97 -0.99 1.26
N ALA A 518 -2.84 -0.30 1.27
CA ALA A 518 -2.58 0.91 2.03
C ALA A 518 -3.24 2.14 1.41
N LEU A 519 -3.40 2.15 0.08
CA LEU A 519 -4.09 3.18 -0.67
C LEU A 519 -4.85 2.54 -1.83
N SER A 520 -6.09 2.95 -2.03
CA SER A 520 -6.99 2.46 -3.09
C SER A 520 -8.03 3.54 -3.41
N TYR A 521 -8.86 3.35 -4.43
CA TYR A 521 -9.92 4.32 -4.75
C TYR A 521 -10.94 4.55 -3.62
N TYR A 522 -11.01 3.65 -2.63
CA TYR A 522 -11.86 3.84 -1.44
C TYR A 522 -11.19 4.70 -0.35
N SER A 523 -9.90 4.98 -0.49
CA SER A 523 -9.10 5.59 0.58
C SER A 523 -9.27 7.09 0.61
N LEU A 524 -9.34 7.75 -0.55
CA LEU A 524 -9.47 9.19 -0.71
C LEU A 524 -10.58 9.49 -1.72
N GLU A 525 -11.38 10.50 -1.42
CA GLU A 525 -12.46 10.91 -2.33
C GLU A 525 -11.88 11.46 -3.64
N GLU A 526 -12.55 11.13 -4.76
CA GLU A 526 -12.25 11.64 -6.11
C GLU A 526 -10.84 11.34 -6.65
N ILE A 527 -10.13 10.40 -6.03
CA ILE A 527 -8.84 9.90 -6.51
C ILE A 527 -8.99 8.41 -6.84
N TYR A 528 -8.99 8.09 -8.12
CA TYR A 528 -9.20 6.74 -8.61
C TYR A 528 -7.86 6.10 -9.01
N GLY A 529 -7.67 4.83 -8.67
CA GLY A 529 -6.45 4.10 -9.04
C GLY A 529 -5.14 4.70 -8.50
N PRO A 530 -5.04 5.07 -7.21
CA PRO A 530 -3.81 5.62 -6.69
C PRO A 530 -2.68 4.58 -6.69
N GLY A 531 -1.54 4.92 -7.28
CA GLY A 531 -0.37 4.03 -7.26
C GLY A 531 0.89 4.64 -7.84
N HIS A 532 1.87 3.77 -8.03
CA HIS A 532 3.28 4.06 -8.33
C HIS A 532 3.79 5.22 -7.48
N ASN A 533 3.81 4.98 -6.17
CA ASN A 533 4.09 6.03 -5.20
C ASN A 533 5.61 6.24 -5.02
N SER A 534 5.96 7.41 -4.49
CA SER A 534 7.28 7.69 -3.94
C SER A 534 7.16 8.39 -2.58
N PHE A 535 8.28 8.46 -1.86
CA PHE A 535 8.37 9.19 -0.60
C PHE A 535 9.54 10.16 -0.63
N PHE A 536 9.35 11.31 0.01
CA PHE A 536 10.44 12.19 0.37
C PHE A 536 10.15 12.88 1.70
N GLN A 537 11.21 13.35 2.35
CA GLN A 537 11.12 14.20 3.52
C GLN A 537 11.31 15.65 3.11
N ASP A 538 10.35 16.51 3.43
CA ASP A 538 10.45 17.94 3.18
C ASP A 538 11.42 18.63 4.17
N VAL A 539 11.79 19.87 3.88
CA VAL A 539 12.74 20.67 4.66
C VAL A 539 12.34 20.88 6.12
N ASP A 540 11.05 20.73 6.44
CA ASP A 540 10.51 20.84 7.79
C ASP A 540 10.46 19.50 8.55
N GLY A 541 10.90 18.40 7.92
CA GLY A 541 10.90 17.06 8.46
C GLY A 541 9.65 16.24 8.13
N THR A 542 8.64 16.82 7.50
CA THR A 542 7.41 16.13 7.12
C THR A 542 7.69 15.09 6.04
N VAL A 543 7.26 13.85 6.27
CA VAL A 543 7.29 12.79 5.25
C VAL A 543 6.04 12.92 4.38
N LEU A 544 6.24 13.04 3.08
CA LEU A 544 5.19 13.17 2.07
C LEU A 544 5.19 11.92 1.18
N VAL A 545 4.01 11.50 0.76
CA VAL A 545 3.80 10.49 -0.28
C VAL A 545 3.38 11.20 -1.56
N LEU A 546 4.06 10.90 -2.66
CA LEU A 546 3.56 11.21 -4.00
C LEU A 546 3.07 9.94 -4.65
N TYR A 547 2.10 10.05 -5.53
CA TYR A 547 1.56 8.94 -6.32
C TYR A 547 0.81 9.54 -7.51
N HIS A 548 0.46 8.73 -8.49
CA HIS A 548 -0.49 9.16 -9.50
C HIS A 548 -1.87 8.56 -9.24
N GLY A 549 -2.91 9.21 -9.74
CA GLY A 549 -4.28 8.68 -9.81
C GLY A 549 -5.03 9.31 -10.97
N GLU A 550 -6.31 8.98 -11.10
CA GLU A 550 -7.20 9.49 -12.13
C GLU A 550 -8.31 10.33 -11.51
N GLU A 551 -8.80 11.33 -12.24
CA GLU A 551 -9.91 12.20 -11.82
C GLU A 551 -11.29 11.57 -12.03
N GLN A 552 -11.36 10.45 -12.76
CA GLN A 552 -12.62 9.80 -13.12
C GLN A 552 -12.55 8.28 -12.90
N LEU A 553 -13.69 7.70 -12.55
CA LEU A 553 -13.85 6.26 -12.44
C LEU A 553 -13.93 5.62 -13.83
N VAL A 554 -12.78 5.43 -14.46
CA VAL A 554 -12.66 4.83 -15.80
C VAL A 554 -11.68 3.66 -15.80
N LYS A 555 -11.77 2.83 -16.83
CA LYS A 555 -10.85 1.69 -17.01
C LYS A 555 -9.45 2.14 -17.45
N HIS A 556 -9.40 3.23 -18.22
CA HIS A 556 -8.20 3.86 -18.75
C HIS A 556 -8.37 5.39 -18.71
N GLY A 557 -7.68 6.05 -17.77
CA GLY A 557 -7.74 7.50 -17.59
C GLY A 557 -6.40 8.19 -17.81
N THR A 558 -6.43 9.51 -17.78
CA THR A 558 -5.21 10.33 -17.69
C THR A 558 -4.69 10.23 -16.26
N ARG A 559 -3.46 9.74 -16.12
CA ARG A 559 -2.77 9.68 -14.83
C ARG A 559 -2.27 11.07 -14.46
N CYS A 560 -2.54 11.45 -13.22
CA CYS A 560 -2.23 12.77 -12.69
C CYS A 560 -1.49 12.63 -11.36
N SER A 561 -0.46 13.44 -11.15
CA SER A 561 0.30 13.43 -9.89
C SER A 561 -0.54 13.98 -8.73
N ALA A 562 -0.39 13.37 -7.56
CA ALA A 562 -1.01 13.72 -6.29
C ALA A 562 0.05 13.65 -5.18
N MET A 563 -0.18 14.36 -4.08
CA MET A 563 0.70 14.32 -2.92
C MET A 563 -0.04 14.73 -1.65
N HIS A 564 0.27 14.06 -0.55
CA HIS A 564 -0.12 14.46 0.80
C HIS A 564 0.84 13.85 1.83
N ARG A 565 0.56 14.11 3.11
CA ARG A 565 1.42 13.68 4.20
C ARG A 565 1.27 12.20 4.53
N VAL A 566 2.39 11.53 4.82
CA VAL A 566 2.38 10.22 5.48
C VAL A 566 2.12 10.41 6.98
N HIS A 567 1.08 9.76 7.50
CA HIS A 567 0.78 9.76 8.92
C HIS A 567 1.34 8.52 9.60
N PHE A 568 2.06 8.68 10.71
CA PHE A 568 2.49 7.54 11.52
C PHE A 568 1.50 7.31 12.65
N ASN A 569 0.90 6.13 12.68
CA ASN A 569 -0.11 5.78 13.67
C ASN A 569 0.52 5.60 15.08
N SER A 570 -0.31 5.28 16.06
CA SER A 570 0.11 5.10 17.47
C SER A 570 1.11 3.96 17.70
N GLU A 571 1.31 3.09 16.71
CA GLU A 571 2.30 2.00 16.70
C GLU A 571 3.53 2.33 15.84
N GLY A 572 3.64 3.54 15.30
CA GLY A 572 4.73 3.96 14.42
C GLY A 572 4.63 3.41 12.98
N ARG A 573 3.47 2.87 12.57
CA ARG A 573 3.25 2.38 11.20
C ARG A 573 2.81 3.51 10.27
N PRO A 574 3.35 3.59 9.04
CA PRO A 574 2.94 4.59 8.06
C PRO A 574 1.55 4.28 7.50
N LEU A 575 0.67 5.26 7.58
CA LEU A 575 -0.65 5.30 6.97
C LEU A 575 -0.64 6.30 5.81
N LEU A 576 -1.06 5.82 4.63
CA LEU A 576 -1.14 6.62 3.41
C LEU A 576 -2.52 7.21 3.18
N ASP A 577 -3.50 6.87 4.01
CA ASP A 577 -4.90 7.22 3.81
C ASP A 577 -5.35 8.36 4.74
N VAL A 578 -4.46 9.07 5.42
CA VAL A 578 -4.80 10.21 6.30
C VAL A 578 -4.45 11.52 5.60
N ALA A 579 -5.42 12.11 4.92
CA ALA A 579 -5.28 13.35 4.15
C ALA A 579 -6.52 14.25 4.31
N ASN A 580 -6.44 15.49 3.81
CA ASN A 580 -7.54 16.46 3.83
C ASN A 580 -8.09 16.67 5.26
N GLU A 581 -9.41 16.71 5.40
CA GLU A 581 -10.10 16.90 6.68
C GLU A 581 -9.77 15.81 7.73
N ARG A 582 -9.27 14.65 7.29
CA ARG A 582 -8.79 13.61 8.22
C ARG A 582 -7.39 13.90 8.76
N ASP A 583 -6.54 14.64 8.04
CA ASP A 583 -5.24 15.07 8.55
C ASP A 583 -5.34 16.28 9.48
N VAL A 584 -6.07 17.31 9.07
CA VAL A 584 -6.38 18.49 9.88
C VAL A 584 -7.84 18.86 9.64
N HIS A 585 -8.67 18.61 10.65
CA HIS A 585 -10.09 18.91 10.52
C HIS A 585 -10.32 20.44 10.59
N PRO A 586 -11.18 21.03 9.74
CA PRO A 586 -11.41 22.48 9.71
C PRO A 586 -11.76 23.09 11.08
N ASP A 587 -12.57 22.40 11.89
CA ASP A 587 -12.97 22.86 13.23
C ASP A 587 -11.81 22.97 14.24
N TYR A 588 -10.65 22.35 13.95
CA TYR A 588 -9.48 22.35 14.82
C TYR A 588 -8.30 23.13 14.25
N ALA A 589 -8.40 23.63 13.01
CA ALA A 589 -7.27 24.24 12.29
C ALA A 589 -6.81 25.57 12.89
N ASP A 590 -7.72 26.33 13.53
CA ASP A 590 -7.40 27.60 14.17
C ASP A 590 -6.90 27.38 15.61
N CYS A 591 -5.83 28.08 15.99
CA CYS A 591 -5.23 27.99 17.32
C CYS A 591 -4.86 29.38 17.87
N VAL A 592 -4.73 29.46 19.20
CA VAL A 592 -4.43 30.69 19.93
C VAL A 592 -3.38 30.40 21.00
N ILE A 593 -2.38 31.28 21.13
CA ILE A 593 -1.29 31.16 22.09
C ILE A 593 -1.00 32.50 22.77
N GLN A 594 -0.52 32.49 24.01
CA GLN A 594 0.08 33.66 24.64
C GLN A 594 1.58 33.74 24.31
N VAL A 595 2.04 34.86 23.76
CA VAL A 595 3.45 35.08 23.42
C VAL A 595 4.02 36.16 24.32
N THR A 596 5.03 35.83 25.11
CA THR A 596 5.81 36.81 25.87
C THR A 596 7.08 37.16 25.10
N VAL A 597 7.16 38.40 24.63
CA VAL A 597 8.37 38.97 24.03
C VAL A 597 9.36 39.27 25.16
N GLN A 598 10.56 38.69 25.08
CA GLN A 598 11.63 38.95 26.03
C GLN A 598 12.57 40.04 25.51
N SER A 599 13.18 40.80 26.42
CA SER A 599 14.28 41.69 26.06
C SER A 599 15.49 40.86 25.60
N ILE A 600 16.14 41.33 24.54
CA ILE A 600 17.39 40.76 24.00
C ILE A 600 18.50 40.77 25.05
#